data_AF-A0A7W1J0J7-F1
#
_entry.id   AF-A0A7W1J0J7-F1
#
_cell.length_a   1.000
_cell.length_b   1.000
_cell.length_c   1.000
_cell.angle_alpha   90.00
_cell.angle_beta   90.00
_cell.angle_gamma   90.00
#
_symmetry.space_group_name_H-M   'P 1'
#
loop_
_entity.id
_entity.type
_entity.pdbx_description
1 polymer ?
#
loop_
_entity_poly.entity_id
_entity_poly.type
_entity_poly.pdbx_seq_one_letter_code
_entity_poly.pdbx_strand_id
1 'polypeptide(L)'
;MSRRGFTLTELLVATIVFLIGFVSVFALFLGGMRMRKLAEDTTRSSLAASCLIDEIRIDAGEGGIPMPPKAYVGDGFARSSEQDGDVSGSGMDTELFAYRPIPGTWYRVMKCTDLEDIPENAQTTVLKLDLLVVPFGTTDETLTFRDLDRRLDLLSDLTRPDREAASPDQIAARLVQRGIGFRFVAVVTRRPSWMPARGP
;
A
#
# COMPACT_ATOMS: atom_id res chain seq x y z
N MET A 1 -69.87 -9.75 -11.45
CA MET A 1 -68.47 -10.02 -11.03
C MET A 1 -68.02 -8.90 -10.10
N SER A 2 -68.02 -9.14 -8.79
CA SER A 2 -67.54 -8.17 -7.80
C SER A 2 -66.01 -8.19 -7.79
N ARG A 3 -65.37 -7.09 -8.20
CA ARG A 3 -63.93 -6.88 -7.99
C ARG A 3 -63.75 -6.56 -6.50
N ARG A 4 -63.26 -7.53 -5.72
CA ARG A 4 -62.82 -7.28 -4.34
C ARG A 4 -61.55 -6.41 -4.41
N GLY A 5 -61.66 -5.16 -3.98
CA GLY A 5 -60.51 -4.26 -3.83
C GLY A 5 -59.64 -4.67 -2.63
N PHE A 6 -58.35 -4.31 -2.67
CA PHE A 6 -57.42 -4.51 -1.56
C PHE A 6 -57.87 -3.73 -0.32
N THR A 7 -57.78 -4.36 0.86
CA THR A 7 -58.02 -3.68 2.14
C THR A 7 -56.82 -2.83 2.54
N LEU A 8 -57.04 -1.76 3.32
CA LEU A 8 -55.97 -0.86 3.78
C LEU A 8 -54.91 -1.62 4.60
N THR A 9 -55.34 -2.61 5.38
CA THR A 9 -54.46 -3.50 6.14
C THR A 9 -53.57 -4.37 5.23
N GLU A 10 -54.11 -4.92 4.14
CA GLU A 10 -53.31 -5.69 3.19
C GLU A 10 -52.27 -4.82 2.47
N LEU A 11 -52.63 -3.57 2.12
CA LEU A 11 -51.70 -2.61 1.52
C LEU A 11 -50.58 -2.24 2.50
N LEU A 12 -50.91 -2.06 3.79
CA LEU A 12 -49.93 -1.75 4.82
C LEU A 12 -48.95 -2.91 5.05
N VAL A 13 -49.45 -4.14 5.15
CA VAL A 13 -48.59 -5.33 5.28
C VAL A 13 -47.71 -5.51 4.05
N ALA A 14 -48.26 -5.36 2.84
CA ALA A 14 -47.49 -5.43 1.60
C ALA A 14 -46.37 -4.39 1.55
N THR A 15 -46.62 -3.17 2.02
CA THR A 15 -45.62 -2.10 2.07
C THR A 15 -44.50 -2.41 3.06
N ILE A 16 -44.81 -2.96 4.24
CA ILE A 16 -43.80 -3.34 5.24
C ILE A 16 -42.91 -4.47 4.71
N VAL A 17 -43.52 -5.52 4.12
CA VAL A 17 -42.77 -6.63 3.52
C VAL A 17 -41.86 -6.13 2.40
N PHE A 18 -42.38 -5.24 1.55
CA PHE A 18 -41.59 -4.61 0.50
C PHE A 18 -40.42 -3.79 1.06
N LEU A 19 -40.63 -2.97 2.09
CA LEU A 19 -39.57 -2.16 2.70
C LEU A 19 -38.46 -3.02 3.30
N ILE A 20 -38.82 -4.07 4.05
CA ILE A 20 -37.84 -4.99 4.64
C ILE A 20 -37.04 -5.70 3.55
N GLY A 21 -37.73 -6.22 2.51
CA GLY A 21 -37.08 -6.85 1.36
C GLY A 21 -36.14 -5.90 0.62
N PHE A 22 -36.60 -4.68 0.35
CA PHE A 22 -35.82 -3.66 -0.35
C PHE A 22 -34.56 -3.26 0.43
N VAL A 23 -34.68 -2.96 1.73
CA VAL A 23 -33.53 -2.62 2.59
C VAL A 23 -32.52 -3.77 2.63
N SER A 24 -33.01 -5.01 2.69
CA SER A 24 -32.14 -6.20 2.73
C SER A 24 -31.34 -6.37 1.44
N VAL A 25 -32.01 -6.27 0.28
CA VAL A 25 -31.35 -6.35 -1.03
C VAL A 25 -30.39 -5.18 -1.24
N PHE A 26 -30.80 -3.97 -0.85
CA PHE A 26 -29.96 -2.79 -0.96
C PHE A 26 -28.69 -2.89 -0.11
N ALA A 27 -28.80 -3.38 1.13
CA ALA A 27 -27.64 -3.62 1.99
C ALA A 27 -26.69 -4.67 1.41
N LEU A 28 -27.22 -5.77 0.87
CA LEU A 28 -26.41 -6.80 0.18
C LEU A 28 -25.69 -6.23 -1.04
N PHE A 29 -26.35 -5.37 -1.82
CA PHE A 29 -25.76 -4.76 -3.00
C PHE A 29 -24.61 -3.80 -2.65
N LEU A 30 -24.82 -2.92 -1.66
CA LEU A 30 -23.76 -2.02 -1.17
C LEU A 30 -22.58 -2.80 -0.58
N GLY A 31 -22.86 -3.84 0.21
CA GLY A 31 -21.83 -4.73 0.74
C GLY A 31 -21.05 -5.43 -0.36
N GLY A 32 -21.75 -5.94 -1.39
CA GLY A 32 -21.15 -6.60 -2.54
C GLY A 32 -20.22 -5.69 -3.34
N MET A 33 -20.63 -4.44 -3.62
CA MET A 33 -19.77 -3.47 -4.33
C MET A 33 -18.50 -3.16 -3.55
N ARG A 34 -18.60 -2.95 -2.23
CA ARG A 34 -17.43 -2.70 -1.38
C ARG A 34 -16.46 -3.88 -1.41
N MET A 35 -16.96 -5.10 -1.25
CA MET A 35 -16.12 -6.30 -1.24
C MET A 35 -15.47 -6.56 -2.61
N ARG A 36 -16.19 -6.29 -3.70
CA ARG A 36 -15.63 -6.37 -5.05
C ARG A 36 -14.46 -5.41 -5.23
N LYS A 37 -14.61 -4.15 -4.83
CA LYS A 37 -13.54 -3.16 -4.91
C LYS A 37 -12.34 -3.57 -4.06
N LEU A 38 -12.56 -3.98 -2.81
CA LEU A 38 -11.50 -4.45 -1.94
C LEU A 38 -10.76 -5.66 -2.52
N ALA A 39 -11.48 -6.60 -3.14
CA ALA A 39 -10.86 -7.75 -3.80
C ALA A 39 -9.97 -7.32 -4.97
N GLU A 40 -10.44 -6.39 -5.81
CA GLU A 40 -9.68 -5.84 -6.93
C GLU A 40 -8.42 -5.11 -6.44
N ASP A 41 -8.56 -4.21 -5.46
CA ASP A 41 -7.44 -3.46 -4.87
C ASP A 41 -6.42 -4.40 -4.22
N THR A 42 -6.88 -5.46 -3.55
CA THR A 42 -6.01 -6.49 -2.94
C THR A 42 -5.25 -7.26 -4.02
N THR A 43 -5.93 -7.74 -5.06
CA THR A 43 -5.26 -8.46 -6.16
C THR A 43 -4.24 -7.59 -6.86
N ARG A 44 -4.58 -6.33 -7.14
CA ARG A 44 -3.67 -5.38 -7.78
C ARG A 44 -2.45 -5.09 -6.92
N SER A 45 -2.64 -4.92 -5.61
CA SER A 45 -1.55 -4.67 -4.68
C SER A 45 -0.63 -5.89 -4.53
N SER A 46 -1.19 -7.10 -4.51
CA SER A 46 -0.41 -8.34 -4.48
C SER A 46 0.42 -8.53 -5.74
N LEU A 47 -0.14 -8.26 -6.92
CA LEU A 47 0.61 -8.31 -8.18
C LEU A 47 1.74 -7.28 -8.19
N ALA A 48 1.46 -6.03 -7.81
CA ALA A 48 2.47 -4.98 -7.70
C ALA A 48 3.58 -5.36 -6.73
N ALA A 49 3.23 -5.87 -5.54
CA ALA A 49 4.19 -6.29 -4.54
C ALA A 49 5.09 -7.40 -5.07
N SER A 50 4.54 -8.44 -5.71
CA SER A 50 5.34 -9.52 -6.30
C SER A 50 6.32 -9.01 -7.34
N CYS A 51 5.87 -8.16 -8.27
CA CYS A 51 6.76 -7.61 -9.29
C CYS A 51 7.85 -6.70 -8.68
N LEU A 52 7.49 -5.83 -7.73
CA LEU A 52 8.44 -4.98 -7.01
C LEU A 52 9.51 -5.81 -6.26
N ILE A 53 9.10 -6.87 -5.57
CA ILE A 53 10.03 -7.74 -4.84
C ILE A 53 11.00 -8.42 -5.81
N ASP A 54 10.52 -8.87 -6.97
CA ASP A 54 11.36 -9.48 -8.00
C ASP A 54 12.32 -8.46 -8.64
N GLU A 55 11.85 -7.24 -8.92
CA GLU A 55 12.68 -6.13 -9.42
C GLU A 55 13.79 -5.77 -8.42
N ILE A 56 13.44 -5.57 -7.15
CA ILE A 56 14.39 -5.28 -6.07
C ILE A 56 15.40 -6.43 -5.91
N ARG A 57 14.94 -7.68 -6.06
CA ARG A 57 15.81 -8.86 -6.00
C ARG A 57 16.83 -8.89 -7.13
N ILE A 58 16.41 -8.55 -8.35
CA ILE A 58 17.28 -8.49 -9.52
C ILE A 58 18.31 -7.37 -9.32
N ASP A 59 17.87 -6.16 -8.97
CA ASP A 59 18.75 -5.01 -8.75
C ASP A 59 19.75 -5.25 -7.61
N ALA A 60 19.30 -5.79 -6.47
CA ALA A 60 20.18 -6.14 -5.36
C ALA A 60 21.24 -7.19 -5.73
N GLY A 61 21.05 -7.94 -6.82
CA GLY A 61 22.01 -8.90 -7.35
C GLY A 61 22.87 -8.38 -8.51
N GLU A 62 22.53 -7.24 -9.11
CA GLU A 62 23.11 -6.76 -10.37
C GLU A 62 24.15 -5.65 -10.14
N GLY A 63 25.42 -5.96 -10.44
CA GLY A 63 26.38 -4.94 -10.84
C GLY A 63 27.19 -4.19 -9.77
N GLY A 64 27.39 -4.67 -8.53
CA GLY A 64 28.46 -4.12 -7.66
C GLY A 64 28.53 -4.64 -6.23
N ILE A 65 29.17 -3.84 -5.36
CA ILE A 65 29.36 -4.14 -3.92
C ILE A 65 27.99 -4.10 -3.24
N PRO A 66 27.57 -5.16 -2.52
CA PRO A 66 26.32 -5.16 -1.78
C PRO A 66 26.27 -4.02 -0.77
N MET A 67 25.17 -3.26 -0.83
CA MET A 67 24.92 -2.11 0.03
C MET A 67 24.28 -2.56 1.36
N PRO A 68 24.39 -1.81 2.46
CA PRO A 68 23.64 -2.14 3.68
C PRO A 68 22.12 -2.14 3.44
N PRO A 69 21.32 -2.97 4.15
CA PRO A 69 19.86 -3.02 4.02
C PRO A 69 19.18 -1.65 4.06
N LYS A 70 19.65 -0.74 4.91
CA LYS A 70 19.11 0.62 5.02
C LYS A 70 19.11 1.40 3.70
N ALA A 71 20.04 1.11 2.79
CA ALA A 71 20.10 1.77 1.48
C ALA A 71 18.90 1.45 0.58
N TYR A 72 18.13 0.39 0.89
CA TYR A 72 16.95 -0.02 0.13
C TYR A 72 15.64 0.57 0.71
N VAL A 73 15.70 1.37 1.77
CA VAL A 73 14.51 2.05 2.32
C VAL A 73 14.10 3.18 1.37
N GLY A 74 12.80 3.34 1.14
CA GLY A 74 12.28 4.29 0.15
C GLY A 74 11.76 3.57 -1.08
N ASP A 75 12.44 3.70 -2.21
CA ASP A 75 12.03 3.11 -3.49
C ASP A 75 12.49 1.65 -3.67
N GLY A 76 13.29 1.11 -2.75
CA GLY A 76 13.77 -0.27 -2.84
C GLY A 76 15.00 -0.45 -3.72
N PHE A 77 15.59 0.62 -4.28
CA PHE A 77 16.73 0.53 -5.19
C PHE A 77 17.92 1.27 -4.60
N ALA A 78 18.97 0.54 -4.19
CA ALA A 78 20.08 1.15 -3.43
C ALA A 78 20.87 2.23 -4.20
N ARG A 79 20.78 2.23 -5.53
CA ARG A 79 21.58 3.10 -6.43
C ARG A 79 20.84 4.31 -6.99
N SER A 80 19.52 4.33 -6.94
CA SER A 80 18.73 5.47 -7.41
C SER A 80 19.03 6.74 -6.59
N SER A 81 19.36 6.56 -5.30
CA SER A 81 19.73 7.64 -4.37
C SER A 81 21.02 8.40 -4.74
N GLU A 82 21.89 7.84 -5.60
CA GLU A 82 23.14 8.50 -6.02
C GLU A 82 23.03 9.25 -7.36
N GLN A 83 22.03 8.92 -8.19
CA GLN A 83 21.95 9.43 -9.57
C GLN A 83 21.12 10.72 -9.70
N ASP A 84 20.18 10.95 -8.78
CA ASP A 84 19.58 12.26 -8.58
C ASP A 84 20.47 13.05 -7.60
N GLY A 85 21.39 13.86 -8.14
CA GLY A 85 22.28 14.68 -7.35
C GLY A 85 21.53 15.52 -6.31
N ASP A 86 22.00 15.48 -5.07
CA ASP A 86 21.57 16.35 -3.97
C ASP A 86 20.16 16.09 -3.40
N VAL A 87 19.82 14.83 -3.10
CA VAL A 87 18.58 14.49 -2.36
C VAL A 87 18.84 14.11 -0.90
N SER A 88 19.66 14.91 -0.22
CA SER A 88 19.73 14.96 1.25
C SER A 88 18.71 15.95 1.83
N GLY A 89 17.51 16.01 1.24
CA GLY A 89 16.41 16.86 1.68
C GLY A 89 15.39 16.04 2.47
N SER A 90 15.00 16.51 3.65
CA SER A 90 14.06 15.88 4.59
C SER A 90 12.64 15.57 4.05
N GLY A 91 12.41 15.65 2.75
CA GLY A 91 11.13 15.38 2.07
C GLY A 91 10.99 13.92 1.61
N MET A 92 12.08 13.26 1.21
CA MET A 92 12.03 11.88 0.68
C MET A 92 11.68 10.82 1.73
N ASP A 93 11.81 11.12 3.03
CA ASP A 93 11.39 10.20 4.10
C ASP A 93 9.87 9.96 4.14
N THR A 94 9.09 10.79 3.44
CA THR A 94 7.63 10.81 3.50
C THR A 94 6.92 10.55 2.17
N GLU A 95 7.68 10.32 1.10
CA GLU A 95 7.16 10.16 -0.25
C GLU A 95 6.82 8.70 -0.59
N LEU A 96 5.81 8.51 -1.42
CA LEU A 96 5.47 7.25 -2.06
C LEU A 96 5.88 7.33 -3.52
N PHE A 97 6.41 6.22 -4.05
CA PHE A 97 6.88 6.13 -5.42
C PHE A 97 5.80 5.52 -6.31
N ALA A 98 5.59 6.08 -7.49
CA ALA A 98 4.64 5.54 -8.45
C ALA A 98 5.17 4.24 -9.08
N TYR A 99 4.39 3.17 -9.03
CA TYR A 99 4.72 1.93 -9.72
C TYR A 99 4.23 1.98 -11.18
N ARG A 100 5.13 2.36 -12.09
CA ARG A 100 4.80 2.62 -13.51
C ARG A 100 4.09 1.45 -14.22
N PRO A 101 4.46 0.17 -14.00
CA PRO A 101 3.79 -0.95 -14.68
C PRO A 101 2.31 -1.11 -14.33
N ILE A 102 1.88 -0.66 -13.14
CA ILE A 102 0.48 -0.74 -12.70
C ILE A 102 0.00 0.66 -12.28
N PRO A 103 -0.56 1.45 -13.22
CA PRO A 103 -0.98 2.82 -12.98
C PRO A 103 -1.89 3.00 -11.77
N GLY A 104 -1.71 4.12 -11.07
CA GLY A 104 -2.42 4.44 -9.84
C GLY A 104 -2.00 3.60 -8.64
N THR A 105 -0.92 2.83 -8.73
CA THR A 105 -0.33 2.11 -7.60
C THR A 105 0.92 2.83 -7.13
N TRP A 106 0.99 3.05 -5.83
CA TRP A 106 2.10 3.71 -5.18
C TRP A 106 2.73 2.75 -4.18
N TYR A 107 4.03 2.89 -3.92
CA TYR A 107 4.72 2.01 -3.00
C TYR A 107 5.85 2.71 -2.25
N ARG A 108 6.28 2.09 -1.16
CA ARG A 108 7.49 2.45 -0.43
C ARG A 108 7.98 1.28 0.40
N VAL A 109 9.28 1.03 0.39
CA VAL A 109 9.95 0.18 1.38
C VAL A 109 10.05 0.97 2.68
N MET A 110 9.23 0.61 3.67
CA MET A 110 9.16 1.28 4.97
C MET A 110 10.37 0.93 5.85
N LYS A 111 10.78 -0.35 5.80
CA LYS A 111 11.89 -0.88 6.59
C LYS A 111 12.64 -1.93 5.78
N CYS A 112 13.96 -1.93 5.86
CA CYS A 112 14.80 -2.97 5.32
C CYS A 112 15.89 -3.35 6.33
N THR A 113 15.99 -4.62 6.67
CA THR A 113 16.98 -5.17 7.61
C THR A 113 17.57 -6.48 7.08
N ASP A 114 18.54 -7.05 7.77
CA ASP A 114 18.86 -8.48 7.60
C ASP A 114 17.89 -9.39 8.39
N LEU A 115 18.22 -10.69 8.48
CA LEU A 115 17.46 -11.67 9.26
C LEU A 115 17.52 -11.46 10.77
N GLU A 116 18.53 -10.76 11.26
CA GLU A 116 18.74 -10.43 12.68
C GLU A 116 18.19 -9.03 13.02
N ASP A 117 17.42 -8.43 12.11
CA ASP A 117 16.86 -7.08 12.21
C ASP A 117 17.91 -5.96 12.29
N ILE A 118 19.13 -6.19 11.77
CA ILE A 118 20.22 -5.21 11.70
C ILE A 118 20.16 -4.46 10.35
N PRO A 119 19.97 -3.13 10.35
CA PRO A 119 19.81 -2.35 9.11
C PRO A 119 21.14 -1.98 8.43
N GLU A 120 22.25 -1.96 9.16
CA GLU A 120 23.56 -1.50 8.68
C GLU A 120 24.49 -2.65 8.26
N ASN A 121 24.02 -3.91 8.26
CA ASN A 121 24.85 -5.07 7.94
C ASN A 121 25.13 -5.17 6.44
N ALA A 122 26.20 -4.51 5.97
CA ALA A 122 26.62 -4.55 4.56
C ALA A 122 27.02 -5.96 4.06
N GLN A 123 27.35 -6.89 4.95
CA GLN A 123 27.74 -8.25 4.59
C GLN A 123 26.57 -9.23 4.45
N THR A 124 25.34 -8.80 4.78
CA THR A 124 24.18 -9.69 4.65
C THR A 124 23.93 -10.08 3.20
N THR A 125 23.60 -11.36 3.01
CA THR A 125 23.14 -11.94 1.75
C THR A 125 21.61 -11.93 1.65
N VAL A 126 20.92 -11.50 2.70
CA VAL A 126 19.47 -11.53 2.82
C VAL A 126 18.95 -10.16 3.24
N LEU A 127 17.95 -9.66 2.52
CA LEU A 127 17.21 -8.45 2.80
C LEU A 127 15.79 -8.81 3.24
N LYS A 128 15.41 -8.41 4.43
CA LYS A 128 14.04 -8.46 4.94
C LYS A 128 13.41 -7.09 4.72
N LEU A 129 12.49 -7.01 3.76
CA LEU A 129 11.81 -5.80 3.32
C LEU A 129 10.41 -5.74 3.91
N ASP A 130 10.00 -4.56 4.35
CA ASP A 130 8.63 -4.21 4.69
C ASP A 130 8.12 -3.23 3.63
N LEU A 131 7.37 -3.76 2.67
CA LEU A 131 6.88 -3.03 1.51
C LEU A 131 5.44 -2.61 1.74
N LEU A 132 5.19 -1.30 1.70
CA LEU A 132 3.84 -0.73 1.64
C LEU A 132 3.45 -0.54 0.18
N VAL A 133 2.28 -1.04 -0.21
CA VAL A 133 1.64 -0.81 -1.51
C VAL A 133 0.29 -0.14 -1.30
N VAL A 134 0.03 0.94 -2.03
CA VAL A 134 -1.17 1.78 -1.90
C VAL A 134 -1.81 1.94 -3.29
N PRO A 135 -2.91 1.21 -3.59
CA PRO A 135 -3.68 1.40 -4.82
C PRO A 135 -4.50 2.69 -4.72
N PHE A 136 -3.88 3.83 -5.02
CA PHE A 136 -4.49 5.16 -4.96
C PHE A 136 -4.38 5.87 -6.32
N GLY A 137 -5.50 5.90 -7.06
CA GLY A 137 -5.57 6.62 -8.33
C GLY A 137 -5.51 8.12 -8.12
N THR A 138 -4.48 8.77 -8.65
CA THR A 138 -4.33 10.23 -8.63
C THR A 138 -3.59 10.69 -9.89
N THR A 139 -3.78 11.96 -10.25
CA THR A 139 -3.12 12.61 -11.39
C THR A 139 -1.82 13.32 -10.99
N ASP A 140 -1.54 13.39 -9.69
CA ASP A 140 -0.32 14.05 -9.21
C ASP A 140 0.91 13.21 -9.54
N GLU A 141 2.03 13.89 -9.81
CA GLU A 141 3.32 13.25 -10.11
C GLU A 141 4.00 12.71 -8.85
N THR A 142 3.71 13.32 -7.70
CA THR A 142 4.28 12.98 -6.39
C THR A 142 3.16 12.75 -5.38
N LEU A 143 3.31 11.75 -4.51
CA LEU A 143 2.34 11.46 -3.46
C LEU A 143 3.05 11.29 -2.12
N THR A 144 2.66 12.07 -1.12
CA THR A 144 3.22 11.95 0.24
C THR A 144 2.22 11.32 1.22
N PHE A 145 2.72 10.78 2.33
CA PHE A 145 1.85 10.31 3.42
C PHE A 145 0.95 11.41 3.98
N ARG A 146 1.44 12.66 4.02
CA ARG A 146 0.64 13.82 4.45
C ARG A 146 -0.48 14.15 3.49
N ASP A 147 -0.25 14.03 2.18
CA ASP A 147 -1.30 14.20 1.18
C ASP A 147 -2.38 13.13 1.28
N LEU A 148 -1.98 11.88 1.52
CA LEU A 148 -2.92 10.79 1.76
C LEU A 148 -3.76 11.04 3.01
N ASP A 149 -3.13 11.43 4.12
CA ASP A 149 -3.86 11.77 5.34
C ASP A 149 -4.81 12.95 5.14
N ARG A 150 -4.40 14.00 4.42
CA ARG A 150 -5.27 15.15 4.10
C ARG A 150 -6.49 14.75 3.26
N ARG A 151 -6.32 13.83 2.30
CA ARG A 151 -7.38 13.41 1.36
C ARG A 151 -8.35 12.39 1.96
N LEU A 152 -7.83 11.47 2.75
CA LEU A 152 -8.58 10.34 3.30
C LEU A 152 -8.98 10.55 4.76
N ASP A 153 -8.53 11.64 5.37
CA ASP A 153 -8.71 11.97 6.77
C ASP A 153 -8.40 10.78 7.68
N LEU A 154 -7.15 10.28 7.59
CA LEU A 154 -6.72 9.04 8.24
C LEU A 154 -6.56 9.22 9.75
N LEU A 155 -6.11 10.41 10.16
CA LEU A 155 -5.82 10.80 11.52
C LEU A 155 -6.86 11.78 12.10
N SER A 156 -8.12 11.66 11.65
CA SER A 156 -9.26 12.46 12.14
C SER A 156 -9.41 12.51 13.65
N ASP A 157 -8.98 11.43 14.32
CA ASP A 157 -9.14 11.24 15.76
C ASP A 157 -8.05 11.96 16.59
N LEU A 158 -7.00 12.47 15.94
CA LEU A 158 -5.86 13.12 16.59
C LEU A 158 -6.04 14.64 16.63
N THR A 159 -5.43 15.27 17.62
CA THR A 159 -5.35 16.73 17.65
C THR A 159 -4.41 17.23 16.55
N ARG A 160 -4.58 18.48 16.11
CA ARG A 160 -3.73 19.08 15.07
C ARG A 160 -2.21 18.96 15.34
N PRO A 161 -1.68 19.26 16.54
CA PRO A 161 -0.24 19.09 16.78
C PRO A 161 0.21 17.62 16.69
N ASP A 162 -0.60 16.68 17.17
CA ASP A 162 -0.28 15.25 17.08
C ASP A 162 -0.31 14.74 15.64
N ARG A 163 -1.22 15.28 14.83
CA ARG A 163 -1.34 14.96 13.40
C ARG A 163 -0.14 15.47 12.60
N GLU A 164 0.38 16.64 12.92
CA GLU A 164 1.57 17.21 12.27
C GLU A 164 2.85 16.45 12.64
N ALA A 165 2.90 15.89 13.86
CA ALA A 165 3.99 15.06 14.37
C ALA A 165 3.88 13.57 13.99
N ALA A 166 2.82 13.17 13.27
CA ALA A 166 2.58 11.77 12.96
C ALA A 166 3.66 11.20 12.04
N SER A 167 4.17 10.00 12.39
CA SER A 167 5.19 9.34 11.61
C SER A 167 4.60 8.65 10.36
N PRO A 168 5.40 8.45 9.30
CA PRO A 168 5.00 7.66 8.13
C PRO A 168 4.45 6.28 8.50
N ASP A 169 5.05 5.62 9.49
CA ASP A 169 4.59 4.31 9.99
C ASP A 169 3.18 4.35 10.59
N GLN A 170 2.83 5.43 11.31
CA GLN A 170 1.49 5.60 11.87
C GLN A 170 0.45 5.78 10.76
N ILE A 171 0.77 6.57 9.74
CA ILE A 171 -0.11 6.78 8.58
C ILE A 171 -0.25 5.48 7.79
N ALA A 172 0.86 4.77 7.54
CA ALA A 172 0.87 3.46 6.90
C ALA A 172 0.01 2.43 7.66
N ALA A 173 0.11 2.39 8.99
CA ALA A 173 -0.72 1.52 9.82
C ALA A 173 -2.22 1.84 9.66
N ARG A 174 -2.60 3.13 9.59
CA ARG A 174 -3.99 3.54 9.36
C ARG A 174 -4.48 3.20 7.94
N LEU A 175 -3.63 3.31 6.92
CA LEU A 175 -3.95 2.88 5.56
C LEU A 175 -4.26 1.38 5.51
N VAL A 176 -3.45 0.56 6.18
CA VAL A 176 -3.66 -0.89 6.29
C VAL A 176 -4.93 -1.20 7.08
N GLN A 177 -5.14 -0.55 8.22
CA GLN A 177 -6.33 -0.75 9.04
C GLN A 177 -7.64 -0.43 8.28
N ARG A 178 -7.61 0.57 7.39
CA ARG A 178 -8.76 0.96 6.56
C ARG A 178 -8.89 0.12 5.27
N GLY A 179 -7.95 -0.77 4.98
CA GLY A 179 -7.93 -1.59 3.76
C GLY A 179 -7.65 -0.78 2.49
N ILE A 180 -6.94 0.35 2.61
CA ILE A 180 -6.57 1.25 1.51
C ILE A 180 -5.11 1.04 1.09
N GLY A 181 -4.27 0.55 2.02
CA GLY A 181 -2.90 0.12 1.76
C GLY A 181 -2.68 -1.30 2.24
N PHE A 182 -1.66 -1.95 1.71
CA PHE A 182 -1.31 -3.32 2.01
C PHE A 182 0.19 -3.39 2.33
N ARG A 183 0.53 -4.05 3.43
CA ARG A 183 1.93 -4.31 3.81
C ARG A 183 2.31 -5.72 3.46
N PHE A 184 3.47 -5.87 2.84
CA PHE A 184 4.05 -7.13 2.45
C PHE A 184 5.43 -7.24 3.08
N VAL A 185 5.66 -8.31 3.84
CA VAL A 185 6.99 -8.64 4.34
C VAL A 185 7.61 -9.62 3.38
N ALA A 186 8.74 -9.24 2.80
CA ALA A 186 9.46 -10.05 1.82
C ALA A 186 10.88 -10.33 2.31
N VAL A 187 11.35 -11.55 2.04
CA VAL A 187 12.74 -11.93 2.29
C VAL A 187 13.39 -12.19 0.94
N VAL A 188 14.32 -11.33 0.58
CA VAL A 188 15.02 -11.35 -0.70
C VAL A 188 16.44 -11.83 -0.48
N THR A 189 16.83 -12.86 -1.21
CA THR A 189 18.23 -13.30 -1.26
C THR A 189 18.94 -12.53 -2.36
N ARG A 190 20.10 -11.98 -2.03
CA ARG A 190 20.96 -11.25 -2.95
C ARG A 190 22.35 -11.86 -3.00
N ARG A 191 23.14 -11.40 -3.96
CA ARG A 191 24.50 -11.89 -4.13
C ARG A 191 25.37 -11.51 -2.91
N PRO A 192 26.21 -12.43 -2.40
CA PRO A 192 27.13 -12.11 -1.33
C PRO A 192 28.23 -11.15 -1.76
N SER A 193 28.63 -10.25 -0.86
CA SER A 193 29.62 -9.19 -1.12
C SER A 193 31.03 -9.69 -1.36
N TRP A 194 31.33 -10.88 -0.85
CA TRP A 194 32.60 -11.57 -1.01
C TRP A 194 32.72 -12.34 -2.32
N MET A 195 31.66 -12.44 -3.12
CA MET A 195 31.70 -13.14 -4.40
C MET A 195 32.19 -12.18 -5.50
N PRO A 196 33.26 -12.50 -6.26
CA PRO A 196 33.84 -11.59 -7.25
C PRO A 196 32.81 -11.21 -8.32
N ALA A 197 32.66 -9.92 -8.62
CA ALA A 197 31.71 -9.43 -9.62
C ALA A 197 31.83 -10.23 -10.92
N ARG A 198 30.68 -10.55 -11.57
CA ARG A 198 30.76 -11.21 -12.87
C ARG A 198 31.42 -10.19 -13.79
N GLY A 199 32.59 -10.54 -14.34
CA GLY A 199 33.23 -9.71 -15.36
C GLY A 199 32.28 -9.51 -16.54
N PRO A 200 32.43 -8.40 -17.28
CA PRO A 200 31.64 -8.13 -18.48
C PRO A 200 31.77 -9.24 -19.52
#